data_AF-A0A8X6VYS6-F1
#
_entry.id   AF-A0A8X6VYS6-F1
#
_cell.length_a   1.000
_cell.length_b   1.000
_cell.length_c   1.000
_cell.angle_alpha   90.00
_cell.angle_beta   90.00
_cell.angle_gamma   90.00
#
_symmetry.space_group_name_H-M   'P 1'
#
loop_
_entity.id
_entity.type
_entity.pdbx_description
1 polymer ?
#
loop_
_entity_poly.entity_id
_entity_poly.type
_entity_poly.pdbx_seq_one_letter_code
_entity_poly.pdbx_strand_id
1 'polypeptide(L)'
;MENVVEFLENMDNNLTYYEIPTLLACVYLKGHLTGGALDWFEVLGYRVIEDKAMDYAHLKQALSEQFPVVRNRSELETRFYSSSQKHNQKPSDFVYDLLKIRKILKLEMTEEKLIDHIISRLEPQILDYVEVRNPQTTSNLLQIIDKYEERFLNRKIRGSNWESRDIKPNENSRFPNRNRQENWRETRGNNRYADNSRQRREFNRF
;
A
#
# COMPACT_ATOMS: atom_id res chain seq x y z
N MET A 1 -17.13 -2.29 23.66
CA MET A 1 -16.55 -1.04 24.17
C MET A 1 -17.66 -0.03 24.19
N GLU A 2 -17.96 0.53 25.35
CA GLU A 2 -18.90 1.64 25.46
C GLU A 2 -18.28 2.92 24.91
N ASN A 3 -19.13 3.83 24.45
CA ASN A 3 -18.72 5.14 23.97
C ASN A 3 -18.53 6.07 25.17
N VAL A 4 -17.34 6.62 25.35
CA VAL A 4 -16.99 7.45 26.53
C VAL A 4 -17.88 8.69 26.66
N VAL A 5 -18.35 9.28 25.55
CA VAL A 5 -19.30 10.41 25.60
C VAL A 5 -20.65 9.95 26.17
N GLU A 6 -21.18 8.84 25.66
CA GLU A 6 -22.46 8.25 26.07
C GLU A 6 -22.42 7.71 27.51
N PHE A 7 -21.27 7.14 27.93
CA PHE A 7 -20.99 6.79 29.32
C PHE A 7 -21.05 8.04 30.22
N LEU A 8 -20.35 9.12 29.86
CA LEU A 8 -20.32 10.35 30.64
C LEU A 8 -21.68 11.08 30.67
N GLU A 9 -22.44 11.07 29.58
CA GLU A 9 -23.81 11.58 29.52
C GLU A 9 -24.75 10.77 30.43
N ASN A 10 -24.64 9.44 30.44
CA ASN A 10 -25.38 8.58 31.37
C ASN A 10 -24.96 8.80 32.84
N MET A 11 -23.68 9.05 33.10
CA MET A 11 -23.21 9.42 34.44
C MET A 11 -23.75 10.78 34.90
N ASP A 12 -23.79 11.80 34.02
CA ASP A 12 -24.39 13.10 34.30
C ASP A 12 -25.90 12.99 34.62
N ASN A 13 -26.62 12.19 33.82
CA ASN A 13 -28.04 11.88 34.05
C ASN A 13 -28.26 11.18 35.40
N ASN A 14 -27.44 10.18 35.73
CA ASN A 14 -27.53 9.44 37.00
C ASN A 14 -27.23 10.32 38.21
N LEU A 15 -26.18 11.16 38.16
CA LEU A 15 -25.86 12.10 39.24
C LEU A 15 -27.00 13.09 39.49
N THR A 16 -27.66 13.54 38.41
CA THR A 16 -28.82 14.44 38.49
C THR A 16 -30.05 13.71 39.06
N TYR A 17 -30.34 12.50 38.59
CA TYR A 17 -31.52 11.71 38.98
C TYR A 17 -31.48 11.22 40.43
N TYR A 18 -30.28 10.86 40.93
CA TYR A 18 -30.07 10.42 42.32
C TYR A 18 -29.64 11.55 43.26
N GLU A 19 -29.73 12.82 42.83
CA GLU A 19 -29.34 14.03 43.59
C GLU A 19 -27.94 13.94 44.23
N ILE A 20 -27.00 13.27 43.56
CA ILE A 20 -25.68 12.94 44.14
C ILE A 20 -24.83 14.22 44.26
N PRO A 21 -24.38 14.59 45.49
CA PRO A 21 -23.55 15.77 45.68
C PRO A 21 -22.28 15.74 44.82
N THR A 22 -21.89 16.89 44.26
CA THR A 22 -20.71 17.01 43.38
C THR A 22 -19.41 16.52 44.04
N LEU A 23 -19.31 16.64 45.38
CA LEU A 23 -18.21 16.12 46.20
C LEU A 23 -18.09 14.58 46.17
N LEU A 24 -19.19 13.86 45.90
CA LEU A 24 -19.24 12.41 45.78
C LEU A 24 -19.24 11.92 44.32
N ALA A 25 -19.45 12.82 43.34
CA ALA A 25 -19.55 12.46 41.93
C ALA A 25 -18.28 11.75 41.38
N CYS A 26 -17.08 12.12 41.85
CA CYS A 26 -15.83 11.43 41.49
C CYS A 26 -15.77 10.00 42.07
N VAL A 27 -16.30 9.77 43.27
CA VAL A 27 -16.38 8.44 43.91
C VAL A 27 -17.42 7.58 43.18
N TYR A 28 -18.57 8.16 42.85
CA TYR A 28 -19.63 7.51 42.09
C TYR A 28 -19.15 7.12 40.68
N LEU A 29 -18.41 7.98 39.98
CA LEU A 29 -17.79 7.63 38.70
C LEU A 29 -16.75 6.52 38.84
N LYS A 30 -15.86 6.55 39.86
CA LYS A 30 -14.92 5.45 40.09
C LYS A 30 -15.64 4.10 40.18
N GLY A 31 -16.76 4.04 40.91
CA GLY A 31 -17.56 2.82 41.09
C GLY A 31 -18.14 2.21 39.80
N HIS A 32 -18.14 2.95 38.68
CA HIS A 32 -18.61 2.50 37.37
C HIS A 32 -17.46 2.23 36.38
N LEU A 33 -16.20 2.50 36.74
CA LEU A 33 -15.05 2.20 35.88
C LEU A 33 -14.67 0.72 35.98
N THR A 34 -14.35 0.11 34.84
CA THR A 34 -13.90 -1.30 34.76
C THR A 34 -12.72 -1.48 33.80
N GLY A 35 -11.94 -2.55 34.00
CA GLY A 35 -10.76 -2.87 33.21
C GLY A 35 -9.79 -1.69 33.09
N GLY A 36 -9.23 -1.48 31.89
CA GLY A 36 -8.24 -0.44 31.62
C GLY A 36 -8.66 1.00 31.99
N ALA A 37 -9.96 1.29 32.12
CA ALA A 37 -10.44 2.58 32.62
C ALA A 37 -10.29 2.71 34.15
N LEU A 38 -10.52 1.61 34.88
CA LEU A 38 -10.23 1.53 36.32
C LEU A 38 -8.72 1.50 36.58
N ASP A 39 -7.97 0.69 35.82
CA ASP A 39 -6.50 0.59 35.96
C ASP A 39 -5.83 1.97 35.76
N TRP A 40 -6.26 2.72 34.73
CA TRP A 40 -5.82 4.11 34.52
C TRP A 40 -6.22 5.04 35.67
N PHE A 41 -7.44 4.91 36.19
CA PHE A 41 -7.91 5.74 37.29
C PHE A 41 -7.10 5.50 38.58
N GLU A 42 -6.76 4.25 38.90
CA GLU A 42 -6.01 3.93 40.12
C GLU A 42 -4.52 4.31 40.01
N VAL A 43 -3.92 4.23 38.83
CA VAL A 43 -2.50 4.61 38.61
C VAL A 43 -2.29 6.11 38.40
N LEU A 44 -3.19 6.78 37.68
CA LEU A 44 -3.07 8.19 37.29
C LEU A 44 -4.23 9.07 37.79
N GLY A 45 -5.47 8.60 37.68
CA GLY A 45 -6.66 9.35 38.09
C GLY A 45 -6.67 9.78 39.56
N TYR A 46 -6.10 8.97 40.46
CA TYR A 46 -5.97 9.32 41.88
C TYR A 46 -5.10 10.57 42.10
N ARG A 47 -3.94 10.65 41.41
CA ARG A 47 -3.04 11.82 41.47
C ARG A 47 -3.68 13.07 40.88
N VAL A 48 -4.47 12.90 39.82
CA VAL A 48 -5.26 13.99 39.20
C VAL A 48 -6.27 14.58 40.18
N ILE A 49 -6.83 13.77 41.10
CA ILE A 49 -7.74 14.23 42.16
C ILE A 49 -6.98 14.91 43.31
N GLU A 50 -5.88 14.31 43.80
CA GLU A 50 -5.09 14.84 44.93
C GLU A 50 -4.44 16.20 44.63
N ASP A 51 -3.76 16.36 43.49
CA ASP A 51 -2.85 17.50 43.24
C ASP A 51 -3.55 18.88 43.12
N LYS A 52 -4.86 18.94 42.87
CA LYS A 52 -5.56 20.21 42.52
C LYS A 52 -6.95 20.41 43.12
N ALA A 53 -7.39 19.56 44.06
CA ALA A 53 -8.78 19.55 44.54
C ALA A 53 -9.80 19.49 43.38
N MET A 54 -9.54 18.63 42.38
CA MET A 54 -10.31 18.60 41.14
C MET A 54 -11.77 18.21 41.36
N ASP A 55 -12.65 18.99 40.73
CA ASP A 55 -14.04 18.61 40.57
C ASP A 55 -14.24 17.49 39.53
N TYR A 56 -15.48 17.01 39.50
CA TYR A 56 -15.95 15.98 38.57
C TYR A 56 -15.85 16.38 37.08
N ALA A 57 -15.92 17.66 36.73
CA ALA A 57 -15.83 18.09 35.33
C ALA A 57 -14.40 17.92 34.77
N HIS A 58 -13.38 18.20 35.57
CA HIS A 58 -11.99 17.93 35.17
C HIS A 58 -11.71 16.43 35.02
N LEU A 59 -12.30 15.59 35.88
CA LEU A 59 -12.22 14.13 35.75
C LEU A 59 -12.89 13.63 34.46
N LYS A 60 -14.06 14.18 34.08
CA LYS A 60 -14.70 13.90 32.79
C LYS A 60 -13.81 14.29 31.60
N GLN A 61 -13.13 15.43 31.67
CA GLN A 61 -12.19 15.88 30.62
C GLN A 61 -11.01 14.92 30.50
N ALA A 62 -10.32 14.61 31.60
CA ALA A 62 -9.16 13.71 31.60
C ALA A 62 -9.50 12.31 31.06
N LEU A 63 -10.68 11.77 31.41
CA LEU A 63 -11.15 10.49 30.92
C LEU A 63 -11.48 10.54 29.41
N SER A 64 -12.05 11.64 28.92
CA SER A 64 -12.31 11.86 27.48
C SER A 64 -11.02 12.01 26.65
N GLU A 65 -9.97 12.62 27.21
CA GLU A 65 -8.66 12.78 26.54
C GLU A 65 -7.86 11.47 26.50
N GLN A 66 -7.93 10.69 27.59
CA GLN A 66 -7.30 9.39 27.72
C GLN A 66 -7.95 8.36 26.78
N PHE A 67 -9.29 8.29 26.78
CA PHE A 67 -10.09 7.32 26.05
C PHE A 67 -10.91 8.01 24.92
N PRO A 68 -10.25 8.58 23.90
CA PRO A 68 -10.94 9.33 22.85
C PRO A 68 -11.84 8.41 22.02
N VAL A 69 -13.03 8.91 21.70
CA VAL A 69 -14.06 8.18 20.95
C VAL A 69 -13.66 8.02 19.47
N VAL A 70 -12.85 7.00 19.19
CA VAL A 70 -12.56 6.57 17.82
C VAL A 70 -13.79 5.86 17.27
N ARG A 71 -14.65 6.61 16.57
CA ARG A 71 -15.77 6.03 15.80
C ARG A 71 -15.23 4.94 14.88
N ASN A 72 -15.95 3.81 14.84
CA ASN A 72 -15.62 2.61 14.09
C ASN A 72 -14.22 2.05 14.40
N ARG A 73 -13.73 2.13 15.65
CA ARG A 73 -12.40 1.62 16.06
C ARG A 73 -12.09 0.22 15.52
N SER A 74 -13.03 -0.73 15.65
CA SER A 74 -12.88 -2.11 15.16
C SER A 74 -12.76 -2.21 13.63
N GLU A 75 -13.45 -1.35 12.87
CA GLU A 75 -13.31 -1.26 11.40
C GLU A 75 -11.93 -0.72 11.03
N LEU A 76 -11.44 0.29 11.75
CA LEU A 76 -10.12 0.89 11.55
C LEU A 76 -8.99 -0.09 11.93
N GLU A 77 -9.14 -0.85 13.02
CA GLU A 77 -8.22 -1.92 13.41
C GLU A 77 -8.24 -3.05 12.35
N THR A 78 -9.42 -3.49 11.91
CA THR A 78 -9.56 -4.47 10.82
C THR A 78 -8.91 -3.98 9.52
N ARG A 79 -9.11 -2.71 9.15
CA ARG A 79 -8.46 -2.10 7.97
C ARG A 79 -6.95 -2.00 8.15
N PHE A 80 -6.46 -1.68 9.36
CA PHE A 80 -5.02 -1.64 9.63
C PHE A 80 -4.37 -3.02 9.53
N TYR A 81 -4.96 -4.04 10.16
CA TYR A 81 -4.36 -5.37 10.25
C TYR A 81 -4.61 -6.27 9.03
N SER A 82 -5.76 -6.12 8.35
CA SER A 82 -6.23 -7.07 7.35
C SER A 82 -6.39 -6.52 5.92
N SER A 83 -6.11 -5.23 5.67
CA SER A 83 -6.11 -4.71 4.30
C SER A 83 -4.76 -4.90 3.60
N SER A 84 -4.82 -5.13 2.28
CA SER A 84 -3.67 -5.11 1.37
C SER A 84 -3.89 -4.03 0.31
N GLN A 85 -2.80 -3.56 -0.32
CA GLN A 85 -2.85 -2.62 -1.42
C GLN A 85 -3.73 -3.19 -2.55
N LYS A 86 -4.69 -2.39 -3.02
CA LYS A 86 -5.54 -2.76 -4.16
C LYS A 86 -4.77 -2.58 -5.47
N HIS A 87 -4.98 -3.47 -6.44
CA HIS A 87 -4.28 -3.52 -7.74
C HIS A 87 -4.31 -2.24 -8.61
N ASN A 88 -5.15 -1.25 -8.28
CA ASN A 88 -5.18 0.08 -8.92
C ASN A 88 -5.02 1.24 -7.93
N GLN A 89 -4.72 0.96 -6.66
CA GLN A 89 -4.40 1.95 -5.64
C GLN A 89 -2.90 2.25 -5.68
N LYS A 90 -2.54 3.54 -5.65
CA LYS A 90 -1.14 3.93 -5.53
C LYS A 90 -0.53 3.38 -4.23
N PRO A 91 0.71 2.84 -4.26
CA PRO A 91 1.38 2.44 -3.04
C PRO A 91 1.57 3.61 -2.06
N SER A 92 1.81 4.85 -2.55
CA SER A 92 1.85 6.05 -1.70
C SER A 92 0.55 6.26 -0.91
N ASP A 93 -0.59 6.31 -1.60
CA ASP A 93 -1.92 6.48 -0.99
C ASP A 93 -2.23 5.38 0.05
N PHE A 94 -1.83 4.12 -0.23
CA PHE A 94 -2.00 3.00 0.69
C PHE A 94 -1.17 3.15 1.98
N VAL A 95 0.10 3.58 1.86
CA VAL A 95 0.96 3.85 3.03
C VAL A 95 0.43 5.04 3.84
N TYR A 96 -0.01 6.11 3.19
CA TYR A 96 -0.62 7.25 3.88
C TYR A 96 -1.91 6.87 4.64
N ASP A 97 -2.75 6.01 4.06
CA ASP A 97 -3.92 5.44 4.72
C ASP A 97 -3.55 4.70 6.03
N LEU A 98 -2.58 3.76 5.97
CA LEU A 98 -2.16 3.00 7.15
C LEU A 98 -1.50 3.88 8.21
N LEU A 99 -0.64 4.84 7.83
CA LEU A 99 -0.03 5.79 8.76
C LEU A 99 -1.07 6.69 9.45
N LYS A 100 -2.09 7.13 8.70
CA LYS A 100 -3.23 7.90 9.24
C LYS A 100 -4.05 7.07 10.22
N ILE A 101 -4.33 5.81 9.90
CA ILE A 101 -5.07 4.89 10.78
C ILE A 101 -4.29 4.60 12.08
N ARG A 102 -2.99 4.30 12.00
CA ARG A 102 -2.11 4.15 13.19
C ARG A 102 -2.20 5.36 14.12
N LYS A 103 -2.15 6.58 13.55
CA LYS A 103 -2.24 7.84 14.31
C LYS A 103 -3.60 8.04 14.97
N ILE A 104 -4.70 7.72 14.28
CA ILE A 104 -6.06 7.81 14.84
C ILE A 104 -6.26 6.81 15.99
N LEU A 105 -5.77 5.58 15.83
CA LEU A 105 -5.91 4.50 16.81
C LEU A 105 -4.98 4.63 18.04
N LYS A 106 -4.02 5.57 18.01
CA LYS A 106 -2.88 5.70 18.94
C LYS A 106 -2.09 4.37 19.09
N LEU A 107 -1.84 3.63 18.00
CA LEU A 107 -1.17 2.32 18.10
C LEU A 107 0.31 2.44 18.51
N GLU A 108 0.63 1.93 19.70
CA GLU A 108 1.99 1.73 20.18
C GLU A 108 2.68 0.58 19.42
N MET A 109 3.53 0.96 18.47
CA MET A 109 4.31 0.05 17.65
C MET A 109 5.61 0.73 17.23
N THR A 110 6.73 0.00 17.24
CA THR A 110 8.03 0.49 16.77
C THR A 110 8.02 0.79 15.28
N GLU A 111 8.93 1.64 14.80
CA GLU A 111 8.97 2.03 13.39
C GLU A 111 9.35 0.86 12.47
N GLU A 112 10.24 -0.04 12.92
CA GLU A 112 10.57 -1.32 12.27
C GLU A 112 9.30 -2.17 12.02
N LYS A 113 8.58 -2.53 13.09
CA LYS A 113 7.36 -3.35 13.01
C LYS A 113 6.28 -2.69 12.16
N LEU A 114 6.20 -1.36 12.17
CA LEU A 114 5.29 -0.60 11.31
C LEU A 114 5.68 -0.73 9.83
N ILE A 115 6.97 -0.67 9.52
CA ILE A 115 7.48 -0.81 8.15
C ILE A 115 7.27 -2.25 7.67
N ASP A 116 7.65 -3.26 8.44
CA ASP A 116 7.42 -4.68 8.11
C ASP A 116 5.94 -4.94 7.84
N HIS A 117 5.07 -4.43 8.71
CA HIS A 117 3.62 -4.54 8.60
C HIS A 117 3.05 -3.89 7.33
N ILE A 118 3.60 -2.73 6.93
CA ILE A 118 3.20 -2.04 5.71
C ILE A 118 3.72 -2.78 4.47
N ILE A 119 5.02 -3.15 4.46
CA ILE A 119 5.66 -3.85 3.34
C ILE A 119 4.93 -5.14 3.03
N SER A 120 4.66 -5.98 4.04
CA SER A 120 3.98 -7.27 3.87
C SER A 120 2.52 -7.17 3.37
N ARG A 121 2.01 -5.96 3.11
CA ARG A 121 0.67 -5.67 2.59
C ARG A 121 0.69 -4.87 1.27
N LEU A 122 1.87 -4.50 0.76
CA LEU A 122 2.02 -3.90 -0.57
C LEU A 122 1.79 -4.92 -1.69
N GLU A 123 1.54 -4.45 -2.90
CA GLU A 123 1.40 -5.31 -4.07
C GLU A 123 2.75 -5.93 -4.48
N PRO A 124 2.83 -7.22 -4.90
CA PRO A 124 4.09 -7.88 -5.27
C PRO A 124 4.96 -7.12 -6.27
N GLN A 125 4.35 -6.33 -7.16
CA GLN A 125 5.08 -5.51 -8.14
C GLN A 125 6.03 -4.46 -7.52
N ILE A 126 5.80 -4.06 -6.27
CA ILE A 126 6.65 -3.09 -5.53
C ILE A 126 7.47 -3.74 -4.40
N LEU A 127 7.14 -4.95 -3.94
CA LEU A 127 7.89 -5.66 -2.88
C LEU A 127 9.38 -5.76 -3.19
N ASP A 128 9.74 -6.38 -4.33
CA ASP A 128 11.12 -6.51 -4.81
C ASP A 128 11.88 -5.18 -4.83
N TYR A 129 11.18 -4.07 -5.11
CA TYR A 129 11.76 -2.74 -5.18
C TYR A 129 11.99 -2.11 -3.79
N VAL A 130 11.15 -2.44 -2.80
CA VAL A 130 11.24 -1.91 -1.44
C VAL A 130 12.18 -2.75 -0.58
N GLU A 131 12.08 -4.08 -0.64
CA GLU A 131 12.90 -5.02 0.14
C GLU A 131 14.40 -4.83 -0.13
N VAL A 132 14.80 -4.76 -1.41
CA VAL A 132 16.18 -4.49 -1.85
C VAL A 132 16.73 -3.14 -1.35
N ARG A 133 15.87 -2.23 -0.89
CA ARG A 133 16.24 -0.91 -0.34
C ARG A 133 16.10 -0.79 1.17
N ASN A 134 15.53 -1.81 1.84
CA ASN A 134 15.44 -1.97 3.29
C ASN A 134 15.18 -0.65 4.06
N PRO A 135 14.03 0.01 3.87
CA PRO A 135 13.73 1.28 4.53
C PRO A 135 13.73 1.16 6.05
N GLN A 136 14.57 1.95 6.73
CA GLN A 136 14.65 1.99 8.20
C GLN A 136 13.69 3.00 8.84
N THR A 137 13.04 3.87 8.06
CA THR A 137 12.05 4.84 8.53
C THR A 137 10.88 4.96 7.55
N THR A 138 9.72 5.35 8.05
CA THR A 138 8.50 5.65 7.29
C THR A 138 8.72 6.75 6.25
N SER A 139 9.56 7.73 6.55
CA SER A 139 9.98 8.76 5.57
C SER A 139 10.82 8.17 4.43
N ASN A 140 11.75 7.25 4.73
CA ASN A 140 12.54 6.57 3.70
C ASN A 140 11.66 5.64 2.85
N LEU A 141 10.74 4.90 3.47
CA LEU A 141 9.74 4.07 2.78
C LEU A 141 8.93 4.89 1.77
N LEU A 142 8.38 6.04 2.17
CA LEU A 142 7.65 6.94 1.28
C LEU A 142 8.53 7.45 0.13
N GLN A 143 9.75 7.94 0.42
CA GLN A 143 10.68 8.38 -0.63
C GLN A 143 11.09 7.27 -1.62
N ILE A 144 11.10 6.01 -1.19
CA ILE A 144 11.36 4.86 -2.06
C ILE A 144 10.14 4.58 -2.94
N ILE A 145 8.94 4.66 -2.38
CA ILE A 145 7.66 4.50 -3.09
C ILE A 145 7.45 5.60 -4.14
N ASP A 146 7.70 6.86 -3.80
CA ASP A 146 7.59 7.99 -4.74
C ASP A 146 8.50 7.76 -5.97
N LYS A 147 9.76 7.35 -5.73
CA LYS A 147 10.73 6.99 -6.77
C LYS A 147 10.34 5.73 -7.56
N TYR A 148 9.52 4.84 -7.01
CA TYR A 148 8.93 3.73 -7.76
C TYR A 148 7.81 4.23 -8.69
N GLU A 149 6.88 5.04 -8.17
CA GLU A 149 5.77 5.59 -8.94
C GLU A 149 6.25 6.45 -10.11
N GLU A 150 7.25 7.32 -9.89
CA GLU A 150 7.93 8.06 -10.96
C GLU A 150 8.47 7.13 -12.05
N ARG A 151 9.15 6.04 -11.68
CA ARG A 151 9.73 5.06 -12.62
C ARG A 151 8.67 4.20 -13.31
N PHE A 152 7.51 4.01 -12.71
CA PHE A 152 6.37 3.31 -13.30
C PHE A 152 5.66 4.21 -14.33
N LEU A 153 5.35 5.45 -13.96
CA LEU A 153 4.79 6.48 -14.84
C LEU A 153 5.70 6.73 -16.06
N ASN A 154 7.00 6.92 -15.85
CA ASN A 154 7.96 7.10 -16.94
C ASN A 154 8.05 5.89 -17.88
N ARG A 155 7.87 4.66 -17.37
CA ARG A 155 7.81 3.46 -18.23
C ARG A 155 6.50 3.41 -19.03
N LYS A 156 5.36 3.71 -18.42
CA LYS A 156 4.05 3.74 -19.10
C LYS A 156 3.99 4.80 -20.21
N ILE A 157 4.50 6.01 -19.95
CA ILE A 157 4.59 7.10 -20.94
C ILE A 157 5.51 6.72 -22.11
N ARG A 158 6.66 6.08 -21.83
CA ARG A 158 7.58 5.63 -22.88
C ARG A 158 6.98 4.51 -23.73
N GLY A 159 6.30 3.53 -23.13
CA GLY A 159 5.62 2.45 -23.87
C GLY A 159 4.57 2.97 -24.85
N SER A 160 3.65 3.83 -24.39
CA SER A 160 2.59 4.42 -25.23
C SER A 160 3.13 5.27 -26.39
N ASN A 161 4.31 5.88 -26.23
CA ASN A 161 5.01 6.59 -27.31
C ASN A 161 5.69 5.69 -28.36
N TRP A 162 5.85 4.39 -28.11
CA TRP A 162 6.26 3.42 -29.14
C TRP A 162 5.05 2.97 -29.96
N GLU A 163 3.95 2.58 -29.31
CA GLU A 163 2.70 2.18 -29.97
C GLU A 163 2.13 3.28 -30.89
N SER A 164 2.40 4.55 -30.57
CA SER A 164 1.97 5.71 -31.37
C SER A 164 2.84 6.02 -32.60
N ARG A 165 3.83 5.18 -32.95
CA ARG A 165 4.78 5.45 -34.06
C ARG A 165 4.62 4.57 -35.28
N ASP A 166 3.87 3.47 -35.21
CA ASP A 166 3.74 2.54 -36.33
C ASP A 166 2.53 2.85 -37.23
N ILE A 167 2.79 2.80 -38.55
CA ILE A 167 1.84 2.81 -39.66
C ILE A 167 0.99 4.09 -39.83
N LYS A 168 1.52 5.03 -40.64
CA LYS A 168 0.71 5.71 -41.66
C LYS A 168 1.06 5.13 -43.03
N PRO A 169 0.11 4.59 -43.82
CA PRO A 169 0.38 4.21 -45.21
C PRO A 169 0.71 5.45 -46.05
N ASN A 170 1.70 5.34 -46.94
CA ASN A 170 2.04 6.41 -47.89
C ASN A 170 1.21 6.25 -49.17
N GLU A 171 0.10 7.00 -49.28
CA GLU A 171 -0.90 6.84 -50.36
C GLU A 171 -0.43 7.25 -51.77
N ASN A 172 0.85 7.57 -51.98
CA ASN A 172 1.39 8.00 -53.27
C ASN A 172 1.96 6.89 -54.18
N SER A 173 1.82 5.60 -53.82
CA SER A 173 2.19 4.49 -54.70
C SER A 173 1.14 4.18 -55.78
N ARG A 174 0.87 5.13 -56.68
CA ARG A 174 0.08 4.89 -57.90
C ARG A 174 0.90 4.08 -58.91
N PHE A 175 0.50 2.84 -59.16
CA PHE A 175 0.98 2.07 -60.31
C PHE A 175 0.52 2.70 -61.63
N PRO A 176 1.26 2.45 -62.73
CA PRO A 176 0.59 1.84 -63.87
C PRO A 176 1.26 0.52 -64.31
N ASN A 177 0.42 -0.45 -64.65
CA ASN A 177 0.78 -1.80 -65.10
C ASN A 177 1.00 -1.83 -66.63
N ARG A 178 2.11 -2.40 -67.11
CA ARG A 178 2.15 -3.14 -68.40
C ARG A 178 3.41 -4.01 -68.58
N ASN A 179 3.22 -5.13 -69.26
CA ASN A 179 4.21 -5.94 -69.98
C ASN A 179 5.40 -6.53 -69.19
N ARG A 180 5.19 -7.64 -68.47
CA ARG A 180 6.21 -8.70 -68.36
C ARG A 180 5.63 -10.10 -68.11
N GLN A 181 5.19 -10.74 -69.20
CA GLN A 181 4.97 -12.19 -69.27
C GLN A 181 5.78 -12.77 -70.44
N GLU A 182 5.92 -14.10 -70.42
CA GLU A 182 6.54 -14.97 -71.45
C GLU A 182 8.08 -15.05 -71.52
N ASN A 183 8.52 -16.15 -72.14
CA ASN A 183 9.89 -16.55 -72.52
C ASN A 183 10.94 -16.75 -71.41
N TRP A 184 10.80 -17.88 -70.70
CA TRP A 184 11.93 -18.70 -70.24
C TRP A 184 11.82 -20.15 -70.74
N ARG A 185 11.91 -20.34 -72.06
CA ARG A 185 12.30 -21.62 -72.68
C ARG A 185 13.22 -21.39 -73.88
N GLU A 186 14.19 -22.28 -73.98
CA GLU A 186 14.93 -22.67 -75.20
C GLU A 186 15.68 -21.57 -75.98
N THR A 187 16.96 -21.44 -75.65
CA THR A 187 17.98 -21.57 -76.71
C THR A 187 19.12 -22.44 -76.19
N ARG A 188 19.52 -23.46 -76.98
CA ARG A 188 20.54 -24.46 -76.61
C ARG A 188 21.88 -24.13 -77.27
N GLY A 189 22.98 -24.61 -76.67
CA GLY A 189 24.00 -25.31 -77.45
C GLY A 189 25.46 -25.05 -77.10
N ASN A 190 26.17 -26.15 -76.78
CA ASN A 190 27.61 -26.39 -77.04
C ASN A 190 28.63 -25.55 -76.22
N ASN A 191 29.84 -26.00 -75.90
CA ASN A 191 30.55 -27.29 -75.98
C ASN A 191 31.83 -27.12 -75.09
N ARG A 192 32.40 -28.05 -74.32
CA ARG A 192 32.27 -29.52 -74.04
C ARG A 192 32.57 -29.71 -72.50
N TYR A 193 33.00 -30.82 -71.87
CA TYR A 193 33.66 -32.11 -72.23
C TYR A 193 33.25 -33.26 -71.27
N ALA A 194 33.96 -34.37 -71.37
CA ALA A 194 33.85 -35.62 -70.61
C ALA A 194 33.89 -35.44 -69.06
N ASP A 195 33.21 -36.22 -68.22
CA ASP A 195 33.09 -37.70 -68.16
C ASP A 195 34.42 -38.42 -67.80
N ASN A 196 34.58 -38.82 -66.54
CA ASN A 196 34.87 -40.23 -66.30
C ASN A 196 34.49 -40.79 -64.92
N SER A 197 34.28 -42.10 -64.98
CA SER A 197 33.86 -43.03 -63.94
C SER A 197 34.77 -43.19 -62.71
N ARG A 198 34.13 -43.63 -61.63
CA ARG A 198 34.63 -44.51 -60.54
C ARG A 198 36.13 -44.85 -60.53
N GLN A 199 36.80 -44.57 -59.42
CA GLN A 199 37.86 -45.45 -58.92
C GLN A 199 37.85 -45.57 -57.38
N ARG A 200 38.38 -46.70 -56.88
CA ARG A 200 38.41 -47.16 -55.49
C ARG A 200 39.84 -47.62 -55.20
N ARG A 201 40.23 -47.72 -53.91
CA ARG A 201 41.58 -47.91 -53.34
C ARG A 201 42.24 -46.55 -53.04
N GLU A 202 42.55 -46.18 -51.80
CA GLU A 202 43.35 -46.83 -50.72
C GLU A 202 44.86 -46.57 -50.86
N PHE A 203 45.56 -46.63 -49.72
CA PHE A 203 47.00 -46.45 -49.48
C PHE A 203 47.53 -45.00 -49.51
N ASN A 204 48.42 -44.57 -48.59
CA ASN A 204 48.68 -45.05 -47.21
C ASN A 204 49.59 -44.06 -46.44
N ARG A 205 49.64 -44.19 -45.11
CA ARG A 205 50.66 -43.68 -44.16
C ARG A 205 50.70 -42.14 -43.99
N PHE A 206 51.16 -41.62 -42.84
CA PHE A 206 51.74 -42.29 -41.66
C PHE A 206 50.81 -42.26 -40.45
#